data_AF-A2C4J2-F1
#
_entry.id   AF-A2C4J2-F1
#
_cell.length_a   1.000
_cell.length_b   1.000
_cell.length_c   1.000
_cell.angle_alpha   90.00
_cell.angle_beta   90.00
_cell.angle_gamma   90.00
#
_symmetry.space_group_name_H-M   'P 1'
#
loop_
_entity.id
_entity.type
_entity.pdbx_description
1 polymer ?
#
loop_
_entity_poly.entity_id
_entity_poly.type
_entity_poly.pdbx_seq_one_letter_code
_entity_poly.pdbx_strand_id
1 'polypeptide(L)'
;MTNAEPLPTLLIIPTGIGCNVGGYAGDAIPAARLLASASGCLITHPNVMNGGSLYWPDNCIQYVEGYSLNLFASGEVFLKPVRQQKVGLLLDAGLESDLKKRHLQVADGCIASLGLDIGPVMTTEKAIQINLKKGLSGSSWGNIEEPDVLLRAAEKLKQAGATAIAVVTRFPDESDELETKLYRQGHGVDIIAGVEAVISHFLVKKLLIPCAHAPGLAPLPIDYDLDPRTSGEEIGYTFLQSVLVGLSRAPDLIYKSEMKAKENTMFQVNTLLSNRDLGAVVVPQGALGGEAVLSCIERFIPLIIVSNQGVLNVSSTKMRLDSLSGNRDKNILYAENYIEAAGLITALRHAINVKSLRRPIDCLKQLNDE
;
A
#
# COMPACT_ATOMS: atom_id res chain seq x y z
N MET A 1 29.94 -12.50 4.82
CA MET A 1 29.32 -11.66 3.79
C MET A 1 29.13 -10.30 4.40
N THR A 2 29.71 -9.24 3.83
CA THR A 2 29.41 -7.87 4.26
C THR A 2 27.92 -7.64 4.04
N ASN A 3 27.16 -7.33 5.10
CA ASN A 3 25.75 -6.96 4.94
C ASN A 3 25.71 -5.70 4.07
N ALA A 4 25.27 -5.83 2.82
CA ALA A 4 25.03 -4.66 1.99
C ALA A 4 23.98 -3.78 2.69
N GLU A 5 24.19 -2.47 2.65
CA GLU A 5 23.21 -1.51 3.16
C GLU A 5 21.84 -1.77 2.51
N PRO A 6 20.73 -1.46 3.19
CA PRO A 6 19.41 -1.51 2.59
C PRO A 6 19.36 -0.65 1.33
N LEU A 7 18.61 -1.13 0.34
CA LEU A 7 18.21 -0.39 -0.86
C LEU A 7 16.71 -0.09 -0.75
N PRO A 8 16.29 1.01 -0.09
CA PRO A 8 14.87 1.35 0.03
C PRO A 8 14.14 1.23 -1.30
N THR A 9 13.16 0.33 -1.34
CA THR A 9 12.44 -0.04 -2.56
C THR A 9 10.96 0.20 -2.35
N LEU A 10 10.32 0.85 -3.32
CA LEU A 10 8.90 1.08 -3.32
C LEU A 10 8.19 -0.06 -4.06
N LEU A 11 7.19 -0.70 -3.46
CA LEU A 11 6.30 -1.64 -4.14
C LEU A 11 4.90 -1.04 -4.22
N ILE A 12 4.39 -0.88 -5.44
CA ILE A 12 3.05 -0.38 -5.71
C ILE A 12 2.28 -1.45 -6.48
N ILE A 13 1.19 -1.95 -5.92
CA ILE A 13 0.18 -2.75 -6.63
C ILE A 13 -1.16 -2.05 -6.41
N PRO A 14 -1.64 -1.25 -7.37
CA PRO A 14 -2.78 -0.37 -7.12
C PRO A 14 -4.03 -1.12 -6.67
N THR A 15 -4.72 -0.54 -5.70
CA THR A 15 -5.99 -1.06 -5.20
C THR A 15 -7.05 -1.09 -6.28
N GLY A 16 -7.86 -2.15 -6.32
CA GLY A 16 -9.08 -2.16 -7.14
C GLY A 16 -8.85 -2.32 -8.65
N ILE A 17 -7.71 -2.88 -9.05
CA ILE A 17 -7.41 -3.16 -10.47
C ILE A 17 -7.33 -4.66 -10.80
N GLY A 18 -7.60 -5.54 -9.82
CA GLY A 18 -7.64 -6.99 -10.01
C GLY A 18 -6.34 -7.58 -10.56
N CYS A 19 -5.19 -7.19 -10.00
CA CYS A 19 -3.93 -7.77 -10.42
C CYS A 19 -3.88 -9.29 -10.14
N ASN A 20 -3.18 -10.08 -10.98
CA ASN A 20 -2.97 -11.51 -10.71
C ASN A 20 -2.32 -11.78 -9.33
N VAL A 21 -1.44 -10.87 -8.91
CA VAL A 21 -0.87 -10.78 -7.55
C VAL A 21 -1.17 -9.40 -6.99
N GLY A 22 -1.76 -9.32 -5.80
CA GLY A 22 -2.18 -8.08 -5.13
C GLY A 22 -3.55 -7.58 -5.57
N GLY A 23 -4.33 -8.44 -6.23
CA GLY A 23 -5.73 -8.20 -6.58
C GLY A 23 -6.72 -8.68 -5.52
N TYR A 24 -6.25 -9.42 -4.52
CA TYR A 24 -7.06 -10.05 -3.46
C TYR A 24 -6.43 -9.76 -2.09
N ALA A 25 -7.21 -9.81 -1.01
CA ALA A 25 -6.68 -9.44 0.30
C ALA A 25 -5.54 -10.38 0.72
N GLY A 26 -4.32 -9.84 0.80
CA GLY A 26 -3.14 -10.52 1.33
C GLY A 26 -2.40 -11.44 0.34
N ASP A 27 -2.88 -11.60 -0.89
CA ASP A 27 -2.25 -12.48 -1.88
C ASP A 27 -0.88 -11.96 -2.35
N ALA A 28 -0.59 -10.66 -2.19
CA ALA A 28 0.71 -10.05 -2.44
C ALA A 28 1.70 -10.09 -1.27
N ILE A 29 1.29 -10.53 -0.06
CA ILE A 29 2.18 -10.63 1.10
C ILE A 29 3.45 -11.46 0.79
N PRO A 30 3.38 -12.63 0.12
CA PRO A 30 4.57 -13.39 -0.25
C PRO A 30 5.54 -12.61 -1.16
N ALA A 31 5.00 -11.88 -2.15
CA ALA A 31 5.81 -11.03 -3.02
C ALA A 31 6.47 -9.89 -2.24
N ALA A 32 5.71 -9.22 -1.36
CA ALA A 32 6.24 -8.17 -0.48
C ALA A 32 7.37 -8.69 0.41
N ARG A 33 7.20 -9.87 1.04
CA ARG A 33 8.24 -10.50 1.86
C ARG A 33 9.51 -10.79 1.07
N LEU A 34 9.38 -11.31 -0.14
CA LEU A 34 10.51 -11.59 -1.02
C LEU A 34 11.26 -10.30 -1.39
N LEU A 35 10.54 -9.26 -1.81
CA LEU A 35 11.15 -7.98 -2.17
C LEU A 35 11.75 -7.27 -0.96
N ALA A 36 11.13 -7.37 0.22
CA ALA A 36 11.68 -6.83 1.47
C ALA A 36 12.98 -7.53 1.88
N SER A 37 13.08 -8.85 1.69
CA SER A 37 14.33 -9.57 1.91
C SER A 37 15.42 -9.14 0.93
N ALA A 38 15.07 -8.93 -0.34
CA ALA A 38 16.02 -8.49 -1.37
C ALA A 38 16.50 -7.05 -1.11
N SER A 39 15.58 -6.15 -0.79
CA SER A 39 15.86 -4.72 -0.60
C SER A 39 16.47 -4.41 0.77
N GLY A 40 16.11 -5.15 1.81
CA GLY A 40 16.39 -4.80 3.21
C GLY A 40 15.53 -3.66 3.76
N CYS A 41 14.73 -3.00 2.92
CA CYS A 41 13.77 -1.96 3.28
C CYS A 41 12.74 -1.81 2.15
N LEU A 42 11.57 -2.43 2.29
CA LEU A 42 10.43 -2.26 1.38
C LEU A 42 9.48 -1.21 1.94
N ILE A 43 9.02 -0.31 1.10
CA ILE A 43 7.97 0.66 1.40
C ILE A 43 6.78 0.27 0.53
N THR A 44 5.63 -0.01 1.15
CA THR A 44 4.43 -0.47 0.44
C THR A 44 3.16 -0.13 1.21
N HIS A 45 2.00 -0.43 0.65
CA HIS A 45 0.71 0.10 1.09
C HIS A 45 -0.27 -0.97 1.57
N PRO A 46 -1.36 -0.56 2.25
CA PRO A 46 -2.38 -1.45 2.80
C PRO A 46 -2.85 -2.56 1.86
N ASN A 47 -3.19 -2.26 0.60
CA ASN A 47 -3.65 -3.27 -0.37
C ASN A 47 -2.64 -4.42 -0.62
N VAL A 48 -1.34 -4.22 -0.40
CA VAL A 48 -0.35 -5.30 -0.49
C VAL A 48 -0.29 -6.14 0.79
N MET A 49 -0.47 -5.51 1.94
CA MET A 49 -0.15 -6.10 3.26
C MET A 49 -1.37 -6.57 4.06
N ASN A 50 -2.57 -6.15 3.68
CA ASN A 50 -3.80 -6.51 4.37
C ASN A 50 -4.39 -7.81 3.83
N GLY A 51 -4.35 -8.87 4.64
CA GLY A 51 -4.96 -10.18 4.35
C GLY A 51 -6.04 -10.58 5.35
N GLY A 52 -6.76 -9.61 5.91
CA GLY A 52 -7.78 -9.83 6.92
C GLY A 52 -7.17 -10.39 8.21
N SER A 53 -7.49 -11.64 8.56
CA SER A 53 -6.84 -12.32 9.70
C SER A 53 -5.41 -12.79 9.42
N LEU A 54 -5.01 -12.85 8.15
CA LEU A 54 -3.66 -13.23 7.74
C LEU A 54 -2.82 -11.97 7.54
N TYR A 55 -1.77 -11.83 8.32
CA TYR A 55 -0.83 -10.71 8.25
C TYR A 55 0.58 -11.19 8.53
N TRP A 56 1.57 -10.43 8.05
CA TRP A 56 2.98 -10.74 8.25
C TRP A 56 3.76 -9.50 8.65
N PRO A 57 4.00 -9.26 9.96
CA PRO A 57 4.76 -8.11 10.40
C PRO A 57 6.25 -8.35 10.13
N ASP A 58 6.92 -7.38 9.51
CA ASP A 58 8.35 -7.46 9.21
C ASP A 58 9.00 -6.09 9.45
N ASN A 59 10.18 -6.07 10.08
CA ASN A 59 10.91 -4.82 10.37
C ASN A 59 11.42 -4.15 9.09
N CYS A 60 11.62 -4.92 8.02
CA CYS A 60 12.06 -4.43 6.72
C CYS A 60 10.89 -3.86 5.90
N ILE A 61 9.64 -3.92 6.36
CA ILE A 61 8.48 -3.40 5.61
C ILE A 61 7.93 -2.15 6.31
N GLN A 62 7.87 -1.04 5.56
CA GLN A 62 7.22 0.20 5.97
C GLN A 62 5.80 0.21 5.39
N TYR A 63 4.80 0.19 6.27
CA TYR A 63 3.38 0.23 5.93
C TYR A 63 2.92 1.68 5.73
N VAL A 64 2.72 2.10 4.48
CA VAL A 64 2.49 3.49 4.09
C VAL A 64 1.29 3.59 3.16
N GLU A 65 0.28 4.35 3.58
CA GLU A 65 -0.95 4.55 2.81
C GLU A 65 -0.68 5.18 1.42
N GLY A 66 -1.53 4.92 0.43
CA GLY A 66 -1.31 5.29 -0.97
C GLY A 66 -1.09 6.79 -1.23
N TYR A 67 -1.83 7.69 -0.59
CA TYR A 67 -1.54 9.13 -0.66
C TYR A 67 -0.19 9.47 -0.04
N SER A 68 0.12 8.86 1.11
CA SER A 68 1.41 9.02 1.77
C SER A 68 2.56 8.56 0.88
N LEU A 69 2.37 7.49 0.10
CA LEU A 69 3.34 7.04 -0.91
C LEU A 69 3.56 8.07 -2.02
N ASN A 70 2.49 8.71 -2.50
CA ASN A 70 2.61 9.78 -3.49
C ASN A 70 3.44 10.94 -2.94
N LEU A 71 3.10 11.42 -1.74
CA LEU A 71 3.84 12.49 -1.07
C LEU A 71 5.30 12.10 -0.80
N PHE A 72 5.54 10.85 -0.43
CA PHE A 72 6.89 10.36 -0.19
C PHE A 72 7.68 10.33 -1.51
N ALA A 73 7.15 9.74 -2.57
CA ALA A 73 7.84 9.64 -3.86
C ALA A 73 8.18 11.04 -4.44
N SER A 74 7.26 12.00 -4.35
CA SER A 74 7.47 13.40 -4.76
C SER A 74 8.40 14.18 -3.83
N GLY A 75 8.63 13.69 -2.61
CA GLY A 75 9.56 14.27 -1.64
C GLY A 75 8.97 15.40 -0.80
N GLU A 76 7.65 15.39 -0.63
CA GLU A 76 6.91 16.30 0.23
C GLU A 76 6.89 15.84 1.70
N VAL A 77 7.00 14.53 1.94
CA VAL A 77 7.11 13.95 3.28
C VAL A 77 8.35 13.06 3.42
N PHE A 78 8.89 13.05 4.65
CA PHE A 78 9.82 12.01 5.10
C PHE A 78 9.05 10.96 5.88
N LEU A 79 9.51 9.71 5.81
CA LEU A 79 8.97 8.63 6.64
C LEU A 79 9.91 8.42 7.82
N LYS A 80 9.38 8.47 9.04
CA LYS A 80 10.14 8.15 10.24
C LYS A 80 9.67 6.80 10.78
N PRO A 81 10.43 5.71 10.58
CA PRO A 81 10.10 4.42 11.17
C PRO A 81 9.95 4.54 12.68
N VAL A 82 8.91 3.90 13.22
CA VAL A 82 8.63 3.86 14.65
C VAL A 82 8.65 2.41 15.14
N ARG A 83 8.80 2.25 16.45
CA ARG A 83 8.67 0.92 17.08
C ARG A 83 7.22 0.52 17.29
N GLN A 84 6.38 1.50 17.60
CA GLN A 84 4.97 1.31 17.90
C GLN A 84 4.21 2.63 17.68
N GLN A 85 3.03 2.53 17.07
CA GLN A 85 2.01 3.57 17.03
C GLN A 85 0.93 3.31 18.07
N LYS A 86 0.27 4.38 18.53
CA LYS A 86 -1.00 4.31 19.25
C LYS A 86 -2.14 4.45 18.24
N VAL A 87 -2.79 3.33 17.92
CA VAL A 87 -3.78 3.24 16.86
C VAL A 87 -5.16 3.60 17.39
N GLY A 88 -5.68 4.77 17.00
CA GLY A 88 -7.08 5.14 17.25
C GLY A 88 -8.03 4.33 16.36
N LEU A 89 -9.16 3.89 16.91
CA LEU A 89 -10.17 3.12 16.19
C LEU A 89 -11.40 3.98 15.93
N LEU A 90 -11.67 4.26 14.65
CA LEU A 90 -12.84 5.02 14.20
C LEU A 90 -13.87 4.04 13.64
N LEU A 91 -15.04 3.99 14.27
CA LEU A 91 -16.16 3.14 13.88
C LEU A 91 -17.28 3.98 13.29
N ASP A 92 -17.83 3.54 12.17
CA ASP A 92 -19.03 4.13 11.62
C ASP A 92 -20.28 3.79 12.46
N ALA A 93 -21.13 4.78 12.69
CA ALA A 93 -22.42 4.61 13.36
C ALA A 93 -23.41 3.75 12.56
N GLY A 94 -23.16 3.55 11.26
CA GLY A 94 -23.94 2.64 10.42
C GLY A 94 -23.72 1.16 10.73
N LEU A 95 -22.67 0.80 11.47
CA LEU A 95 -22.43 -0.59 11.88
C LEU A 95 -23.52 -1.05 12.85
N GLU A 96 -24.10 -2.22 12.56
CA GLU A 96 -25.01 -2.92 13.46
C GLU A 96 -24.32 -3.24 14.79
N SER A 97 -25.09 -3.40 15.87
CA SER A 97 -24.56 -3.61 17.23
C SER A 97 -23.56 -4.77 17.29
N ASP A 98 -23.89 -5.87 16.62
CA ASP A 98 -23.11 -7.10 16.65
C ASP A 98 -21.85 -6.96 15.79
N LEU A 99 -21.97 -6.37 14.60
CA LEU A 99 -20.83 -6.10 13.72
C LEU A 99 -19.85 -5.13 14.39
N LYS A 100 -20.35 -4.06 15.01
CA LYS A 100 -19.55 -3.16 15.84
C LYS A 100 -18.85 -3.90 16.97
N LYS A 101 -19.56 -4.81 17.67
CA LYS A 101 -18.97 -5.59 18.76
C LYS A 101 -17.88 -6.55 18.26
N ARG A 102 -18.02 -7.13 17.07
CA ARG A 102 -16.97 -7.96 16.45
C ARG A 102 -15.69 -7.16 16.20
N HIS A 103 -15.79 -5.95 15.68
CA HIS A 103 -14.62 -5.07 15.48
C HIS A 103 -13.93 -4.72 16.81
N LEU A 104 -14.71 -4.42 17.85
CA LEU A 104 -14.17 -4.18 19.19
C LEU A 104 -13.49 -5.43 19.76
N GLN A 105 -14.07 -6.62 19.60
CA GLN A 105 -13.46 -7.89 20.04
C GLN A 105 -12.16 -8.19 19.30
N VAL A 106 -12.08 -7.83 18.01
CA VAL A 106 -10.84 -7.93 17.24
C VAL A 106 -9.76 -6.99 17.81
N ALA A 107 -10.12 -5.74 18.11
CA ALA A 107 -9.21 -4.80 18.75
C ALA A 107 -8.73 -5.32 20.12
N ASP A 108 -9.65 -5.78 20.98
CA ASP A 108 -9.33 -6.41 22.27
C ASP A 108 -8.39 -7.62 22.09
N GLY A 109 -8.65 -8.46 21.09
CA GLY A 109 -7.82 -9.62 20.75
C GLY A 109 -6.41 -9.25 20.30
N CYS A 110 -6.27 -8.18 19.49
CA CYS A 110 -4.98 -7.64 19.06
C CYS A 110 -4.20 -7.04 20.24
N ILE A 111 -4.86 -6.35 21.16
CA ILE A 111 -4.23 -5.87 22.41
C ILE A 111 -3.73 -7.07 23.21
N ALA A 112 -4.59 -8.05 23.50
CA ALA A 112 -4.29 -9.16 24.39
C ALA A 112 -3.25 -10.14 23.83
N SER A 113 -3.31 -10.43 22.52
CA SER A 113 -2.50 -11.49 21.91
C SER A 113 -1.25 -10.98 21.21
N LEU A 114 -1.28 -9.74 20.70
CA LEU A 114 -0.18 -9.16 19.92
C LEU A 114 0.50 -7.98 20.63
N GLY A 115 -0.07 -7.49 21.72
CA GLY A 115 0.49 -6.37 22.49
C GLY A 115 0.41 -5.02 21.77
N LEU A 116 -0.58 -4.84 20.87
CA LEU A 116 -0.74 -3.56 20.15
C LEU A 116 -1.29 -2.47 21.09
N ASP A 117 -0.82 -1.23 20.91
CA ASP A 117 -1.36 -0.06 21.59
C ASP A 117 -2.53 0.48 20.76
N ILE A 118 -3.75 0.10 21.14
CA ILE A 118 -4.99 0.45 20.44
C ILE A 118 -5.86 1.29 21.37
N GLY A 119 -6.32 2.41 20.86
CA GLY A 119 -7.15 3.39 21.57
C GLY A 119 -6.68 4.81 21.28
N PRO A 120 -7.54 5.82 21.40
CA PRO A 120 -8.94 5.74 21.82
C PRO A 120 -9.85 5.18 20.72
N VAL A 121 -11.10 4.85 21.09
CA VAL A 121 -12.14 4.43 20.16
C VAL A 121 -13.18 5.54 20.04
N MET A 122 -13.62 5.82 18.81
CA MET A 122 -14.69 6.78 18.55
C MET A 122 -15.69 6.18 17.56
N THR A 123 -16.97 6.49 17.75
CA THR A 123 -18.00 6.25 16.75
C THR A 123 -18.39 7.58 16.11
N THR A 124 -18.60 7.62 14.79
CA THR A 124 -19.11 8.81 14.11
C THR A 124 -20.47 9.22 14.68
N GLU A 125 -20.84 10.50 14.54
CA GLU A 125 -22.15 10.99 15.02
C GLU A 125 -23.34 10.50 14.16
N LYS A 126 -23.09 10.04 12.94
CA LYS A 126 -24.08 9.45 12.04
C LYS A 126 -23.44 8.47 11.05
N ALA A 127 -24.27 7.64 10.43
CA ALA A 127 -23.84 6.65 9.46
C ALA A 127 -23.20 7.31 8.22
N ILE A 128 -22.05 6.79 7.80
CA ILE A 128 -21.39 7.22 6.56
C ILE A 128 -22.14 6.62 5.37
N GLN A 129 -22.54 7.45 4.40
CA GLN A 129 -23.15 6.96 3.17
C GLN A 129 -22.06 6.68 2.14
N ILE A 130 -21.98 5.44 1.68
CA ILE A 130 -20.98 4.97 0.73
C ILE A 130 -21.64 4.64 -0.59
N ASN A 131 -21.14 5.22 -1.67
CA ASN A 131 -21.58 4.92 -3.03
C ASN A 131 -20.46 4.20 -3.80
N LEU A 132 -20.72 2.94 -4.18
CA LEU A 132 -19.81 2.13 -4.99
C LEU A 132 -20.01 2.40 -6.49
N LYS A 133 -18.92 2.45 -7.26
CA LYS A 133 -18.94 2.67 -8.71
C LYS A 133 -17.83 1.87 -9.39
N LYS A 134 -17.95 1.66 -10.70
CA LYS A 134 -16.85 1.16 -11.54
C LYS A 134 -16.39 2.23 -12.52
N GLY A 135 -15.07 2.31 -12.70
CA GLY A 135 -14.46 3.10 -13.76
C GLY A 135 -14.69 2.46 -15.13
N LEU A 136 -14.51 3.25 -16.20
CA LEU A 136 -14.63 2.77 -17.59
C LEU A 136 -13.65 1.63 -17.92
N SER A 137 -12.53 1.56 -17.21
CA SER A 137 -11.53 0.48 -17.31
C SER A 137 -11.91 -0.79 -16.55
N GLY A 138 -13.04 -0.81 -15.82
CA GLY A 138 -13.44 -1.93 -14.96
C GLY A 138 -12.82 -1.90 -13.56
N SER A 139 -12.03 -0.88 -13.22
CA SER A 139 -11.47 -0.70 -11.87
C SER A 139 -12.55 -0.26 -10.87
N SER A 140 -12.47 -0.71 -9.63
CA SER A 140 -13.38 -0.29 -8.57
C SER A 140 -13.13 1.17 -8.17
N TRP A 141 -14.19 1.91 -7.86
CA TRP A 141 -14.15 3.30 -7.42
C TRP A 141 -15.36 3.58 -6.51
N GLY A 142 -15.43 4.78 -5.93
CA GLY A 142 -16.67 5.28 -5.35
C GLY A 142 -16.47 6.60 -4.62
N ASN A 143 -17.43 6.95 -3.77
CA ASN A 143 -17.34 8.13 -2.93
C ASN A 143 -18.07 7.92 -1.59
N ILE A 144 -17.80 8.85 -0.67
CA ILE A 144 -18.54 8.98 0.59
C ILE A 144 -19.30 10.29 0.57
N GLU A 145 -20.52 10.29 1.10
CA GLU A 145 -21.29 11.51 1.32
C GLU A 145 -20.89 12.14 2.65
N GLU A 146 -20.87 13.47 2.69
CA GLU A 146 -20.54 14.25 3.90
C GLU A 146 -19.24 13.80 4.61
N PRO A 147 -18.08 13.81 3.90
CA PRO A 147 -16.80 13.33 4.44
C PRO A 147 -16.36 14.04 5.74
N ASP A 148 -16.92 15.21 6.04
CA ASP A 148 -16.65 15.95 7.27
C ASP A 148 -17.11 15.23 8.55
N VAL A 149 -18.10 14.32 8.46
CA VAL A 149 -18.52 13.46 9.58
C VAL A 149 -17.36 12.57 10.02
N LEU A 150 -16.72 11.93 9.04
CA LEU A 150 -15.56 11.09 9.26
C LEU A 150 -14.38 11.92 9.80
N LEU A 151 -14.14 13.10 9.21
CA LEU A 151 -13.05 13.98 9.62
C LEU A 151 -13.17 14.42 11.08
N ARG A 152 -14.36 14.87 11.53
CA ARG A 152 -14.57 15.31 12.92
C ARG A 152 -14.28 14.22 13.94
N ALA A 153 -14.68 12.98 13.65
CA ALA A 153 -14.39 11.84 14.52
C ALA A 153 -12.88 11.52 14.55
N ALA A 154 -12.22 11.57 13.40
CA ALA A 154 -10.78 11.35 13.28
C ALA A 154 -9.95 12.44 13.97
N GLU A 155 -10.37 13.71 13.89
CA GLU A 155 -9.73 14.83 14.59
C GLU A 155 -9.78 14.65 16.11
N LYS A 156 -10.92 14.21 16.65
CA LYS A 156 -11.06 13.91 18.08
C LYS A 156 -10.17 12.76 18.51
N LEU A 157 -10.02 11.71 17.70
CA LEU A 157 -9.06 10.62 17.97
C LEU A 157 -7.63 11.14 18.04
N LYS A 158 -7.22 11.96 17.06
CA LYS A 158 -5.91 12.60 17.02
C LYS A 158 -5.67 13.48 18.26
N GLN A 159 -6.64 14.32 18.62
CA GLN A 159 -6.60 15.15 19.82
C GLN A 159 -6.49 14.33 21.12
N ALA A 160 -7.10 13.15 21.15
CA ALA A 160 -7.01 12.19 22.25
C ALA A 160 -5.74 11.32 22.21
N GLY A 161 -4.79 11.64 21.33
CA GLY A 161 -3.44 11.07 21.30
C GLY A 161 -3.25 9.89 20.35
N ALA A 162 -4.20 9.61 19.45
CA ALA A 162 -3.97 8.65 18.37
C ALA A 162 -2.86 9.16 17.43
N THR A 163 -1.87 8.32 17.16
CA THR A 163 -0.78 8.63 16.23
C THR A 163 -0.94 7.92 14.87
N ALA A 164 -1.85 6.94 14.80
CA ALA A 164 -2.37 6.35 13.57
C ALA A 164 -3.88 6.09 13.74
N ILE A 165 -4.63 5.97 12.64
CA ILE A 165 -6.09 5.72 12.68
C ILE A 165 -6.45 4.49 11.84
N ALA A 166 -7.09 3.52 12.47
CA ALA A 166 -7.83 2.46 11.78
C ALA A 166 -9.29 2.90 11.64
N VAL A 167 -9.81 2.86 10.42
CA VAL A 167 -11.20 3.27 10.13
C VAL A 167 -12.00 2.07 9.68
N VAL A 168 -13.19 1.92 10.24
CA VAL A 168 -14.17 0.91 9.84
C VAL A 168 -15.46 1.60 9.45
N THR A 169 -15.85 1.48 8.19
CA THR A 169 -17.16 1.96 7.71
C THR A 169 -18.07 0.81 7.29
N ARG A 170 -19.38 1.00 7.43
CA ARG A 170 -20.37 0.02 6.98
C ARG A 170 -20.55 0.15 5.47
N PHE A 171 -20.26 -0.91 4.74
CA PHE A 171 -20.51 -0.97 3.29
C PHE A 171 -21.94 -1.44 3.02
N PRO A 172 -22.58 -1.08 1.90
CA PRO A 172 -23.91 -1.58 1.56
C PRO A 172 -23.87 -3.09 1.26
N ASP A 173 -24.91 -3.83 1.66
CA ASP A 173 -25.07 -5.26 1.35
C ASP A 173 -25.43 -5.52 -0.12
N GLU A 174 -26.04 -4.53 -0.78
CA GLU A 174 -26.51 -4.58 -2.17
C GLU A 174 -25.37 -4.43 -3.19
N SER A 175 -24.30 -5.23 -3.04
CA SER A 175 -23.37 -5.48 -4.12
C SER A 175 -24.03 -6.34 -5.19
N ASP A 176 -23.73 -6.11 -6.47
CA ASP A 176 -24.13 -7.00 -7.57
C ASP A 176 -23.67 -8.43 -7.23
N GLU A 177 -24.62 -9.34 -6.96
CA GLU A 177 -24.35 -10.72 -6.53
C GLU A 177 -23.39 -11.43 -7.50
N LEU A 178 -23.46 -11.10 -8.79
CA LEU A 178 -22.57 -11.65 -9.80
C LEU A 178 -21.14 -11.15 -9.62
N GLU A 179 -20.93 -9.88 -9.32
CA GLU A 179 -19.60 -9.30 -9.16
C GLU A 179 -18.90 -9.83 -7.92
N THR A 180 -19.63 -9.90 -6.81
CA THR A 180 -19.13 -10.51 -5.57
C THR A 180 -18.79 -11.97 -5.78
N LYS A 181 -19.61 -12.73 -6.51
CA LYS A 181 -19.31 -14.12 -6.87
C LYS A 181 -18.07 -14.23 -7.75
N LEU A 182 -17.97 -13.42 -8.81
CA LEU A 182 -16.82 -13.44 -9.73
C LEU A 182 -15.52 -13.11 -8.99
N TYR A 183 -15.55 -12.13 -8.07
CA TYR A 183 -14.40 -11.81 -7.23
C TYR A 183 -14.01 -13.01 -6.35
N ARG A 184 -14.96 -13.59 -5.61
CA ARG A 184 -14.71 -14.75 -4.73
C ARG A 184 -14.15 -15.96 -5.48
N GLN A 185 -14.54 -16.14 -6.74
CA GLN A 185 -14.05 -17.19 -7.64
C GLN A 185 -12.76 -16.81 -8.41
N GLY A 186 -12.12 -15.69 -8.09
CA GLY A 186 -10.81 -15.33 -8.64
C GLY A 186 -10.85 -14.72 -10.05
N HIS A 187 -12.03 -14.30 -10.50
CA HIS A 187 -12.29 -13.78 -11.85
C HIS A 187 -12.73 -12.31 -11.85
N GLY A 188 -12.87 -11.70 -10.67
CA GLY A 188 -13.40 -10.35 -10.49
C GLY A 188 -12.38 -9.35 -9.97
N VAL A 189 -12.86 -8.12 -9.80
CA VAL A 189 -12.15 -7.03 -9.11
C VAL A 189 -12.91 -6.80 -7.81
N ASP A 190 -12.19 -6.59 -6.72
CA ASP A 190 -12.79 -6.15 -5.46
C ASP A 190 -13.50 -4.80 -5.68
N ILE A 191 -14.82 -4.80 -5.53
CA ILE A 191 -15.70 -3.65 -5.80
C ILE A 191 -15.62 -2.57 -4.72
N ILE A 192 -15.18 -2.91 -3.50
CA ILE A 192 -15.13 -1.98 -2.37
C ILE A 192 -13.76 -1.32 -2.23
N ALA A 193 -12.70 -1.98 -2.71
CA ALA A 193 -11.31 -1.57 -2.60
C ALA A 193 -11.07 -0.08 -2.94
N GLY A 194 -11.72 0.40 -4.01
CA GLY A 194 -11.61 1.79 -4.45
C GLY A 194 -12.10 2.80 -3.41
N VAL A 195 -13.23 2.54 -2.74
CA VAL A 195 -13.76 3.43 -1.70
C VAL A 195 -12.91 3.37 -0.44
N GLU A 196 -12.43 2.18 -0.05
CA GLU A 196 -11.53 2.04 1.09
C GLU A 196 -10.30 2.94 0.94
N ALA A 197 -9.70 2.94 -0.26
CA ALA A 197 -8.58 3.80 -0.61
C ALA A 197 -8.97 5.29 -0.54
N VAL A 198 -10.16 5.68 -1.04
CA VAL A 198 -10.65 7.07 -0.95
C VAL A 198 -10.79 7.52 0.51
N ILE A 199 -11.32 6.66 1.39
CA ILE A 199 -11.53 6.96 2.80
C ILE A 199 -10.18 7.20 3.51
N SER A 200 -9.23 6.26 3.40
CA SER A 200 -7.92 6.41 4.05
C SER A 200 -7.16 7.61 3.49
N HIS A 201 -7.16 7.79 2.17
CA HIS A 201 -6.52 8.91 1.48
C HIS A 201 -7.05 10.25 1.99
N PHE A 202 -8.37 10.40 2.08
CA PHE A 202 -9.00 11.63 2.56
C PHE A 202 -8.51 11.99 3.96
N LEU A 203 -8.47 11.02 4.89
CA LEU A 203 -8.04 11.27 6.26
C LEU A 203 -6.55 11.56 6.38
N VAL A 204 -5.68 10.81 5.69
CA VAL A 204 -4.25 11.13 5.65
C VAL A 204 -4.03 12.54 5.11
N LYS A 205 -4.72 12.90 4.02
CA LYS A 205 -4.60 14.23 3.42
C LYS A 205 -4.99 15.37 4.36
N LYS A 206 -5.98 15.14 5.22
CA LYS A 206 -6.44 16.16 6.18
C LYS A 206 -5.64 16.19 7.48
N LEU A 207 -5.18 15.04 7.96
CA LEU A 207 -4.63 14.90 9.30
C LEU A 207 -3.12 14.66 9.34
N LEU A 208 -2.53 14.23 8.23
CA LEU A 208 -1.11 13.85 8.11
C LEU A 208 -0.65 12.88 9.22
N ILE A 209 -1.48 11.88 9.51
CA ILE A 209 -1.11 10.73 10.33
C ILE A 209 -1.46 9.45 9.56
N PRO A 210 -0.72 8.34 9.76
CA PRO A 210 -1.01 7.09 9.09
C PRO A 210 -2.47 6.66 9.29
N CYS A 211 -3.12 6.29 8.20
CA CYS A 211 -4.50 5.83 8.21
C CYS A 211 -4.65 4.63 7.29
N ALA A 212 -5.44 3.65 7.70
CA ALA A 212 -5.86 2.57 6.84
C ALA A 212 -7.29 2.15 7.18
N HIS A 213 -7.92 1.50 6.23
CA HIS A 213 -9.33 1.18 6.26
C HIS A 213 -9.55 -0.33 6.31
N ALA A 214 -10.57 -0.77 7.05
CA ALA A 214 -11.14 -2.11 7.00
C ALA A 214 -12.65 -2.01 6.77
N PRO A 215 -13.25 -2.81 5.87
CA PRO A 215 -14.68 -2.75 5.62
C PRO A 215 -15.47 -3.46 6.71
N GLY A 216 -16.58 -2.84 7.11
CA GLY A 216 -17.63 -3.47 7.90
C GLY A 216 -18.64 -4.13 6.97
N LEU A 217 -18.56 -5.46 6.85
CA LEU A 217 -19.41 -6.28 6.00
C LEU A 217 -20.14 -7.34 6.83
N ALA A 218 -21.34 -7.71 6.38
CA ALA A 218 -22.00 -8.91 6.89
C ALA A 218 -21.24 -10.16 6.43
N PRO A 219 -21.19 -11.22 7.26
CA PRO A 219 -20.58 -12.47 6.84
C PRO A 219 -21.35 -13.09 5.67
N LEU A 220 -20.60 -13.56 4.67
CA LEU A 220 -21.17 -14.27 3.53
C LEU A 220 -21.38 -15.76 3.85
N PRO A 221 -22.31 -16.45 3.17
CA PRO A 221 -22.40 -17.91 3.25
C PRO A 221 -21.15 -18.56 2.67
N ILE A 222 -20.85 -19.78 3.13
CA ILE A 222 -19.74 -20.61 2.62
C ILE A 222 -19.91 -20.80 1.11
N ASP A 223 -18.85 -20.50 0.36
CA ASP A 223 -18.71 -20.80 -1.07
C ASP A 223 -17.79 -22.01 -1.25
N TYR A 224 -18.26 -23.05 -1.94
CA TYR A 224 -17.49 -24.27 -2.19
C TYR A 224 -16.56 -24.16 -3.41
N ASP A 225 -16.74 -23.13 -4.25
CA ASP A 225 -15.96 -22.86 -5.45
C ASP A 225 -14.98 -21.68 -5.25
N LEU A 226 -14.61 -21.41 -3.99
CA LEU A 226 -13.77 -20.27 -3.62
C LEU A 226 -12.34 -20.38 -4.19
N ASP A 227 -11.82 -19.27 -4.74
CA ASP A 227 -10.42 -19.19 -5.15
C ASP A 227 -9.50 -19.17 -3.91
N PRO A 228 -8.37 -19.89 -3.92
CA PRO A 228 -7.42 -19.86 -2.80
C PRO A 228 -6.95 -18.45 -2.40
N ARG A 229 -6.91 -17.49 -3.33
CA ARG A 229 -6.48 -16.10 -3.08
C ARG A 229 -7.48 -15.30 -2.25
N THR A 230 -8.77 -15.65 -2.28
CA THR A 230 -9.83 -14.99 -1.50
C THR A 230 -10.07 -15.69 -0.17
N SER A 231 -9.50 -16.89 0.03
CA SER A 231 -9.70 -17.68 1.25
C SER A 231 -9.31 -16.96 2.53
N GLY A 232 -8.34 -16.04 2.49
CA GLY A 232 -7.94 -15.23 3.65
C GLY A 232 -9.08 -14.34 4.18
N GLU A 233 -10.00 -13.94 3.31
CA GLU A 233 -11.13 -13.06 3.62
C GLU A 233 -12.26 -13.77 4.35
N GLU A 234 -12.40 -15.08 4.13
CA GLU A 234 -13.39 -15.94 4.80
C GLU A 234 -12.92 -16.40 6.19
N ILE A 235 -11.65 -16.18 6.52
CA ILE A 235 -11.06 -16.57 7.80
C ILE A 235 -11.21 -15.42 8.78
N GLY A 236 -12.34 -15.39 9.48
CA GLY A 236 -12.62 -14.45 10.57
C GLY A 236 -13.89 -13.65 10.37
N TYR A 237 -14.19 -12.79 11.35
CA TYR A 237 -15.41 -11.98 11.32
C TYR A 237 -15.22 -10.61 10.68
N THR A 238 -13.98 -10.14 10.56
CA THR A 238 -13.64 -8.80 10.06
C THR A 238 -12.25 -8.82 9.41
N PHE A 239 -11.91 -7.75 8.70
CA PHE A 239 -10.62 -7.53 8.04
C PHE A 239 -9.67 -6.65 8.88
N LEU A 240 -10.09 -6.27 10.09
CA LEU A 240 -9.46 -5.21 10.90
C LEU A 240 -8.08 -5.62 11.44
N GLN A 241 -7.82 -6.91 11.62
CA GLN A 241 -6.62 -7.46 12.25
C GLN A 241 -5.36 -7.01 11.51
N SER A 242 -5.28 -7.26 10.19
CA SER A 242 -4.13 -6.87 9.39
C SER A 242 -3.94 -5.35 9.34
N VAL A 243 -5.04 -4.58 9.34
CA VAL A 243 -5.02 -3.11 9.39
C VAL A 243 -4.39 -2.62 10.69
N LEU A 244 -4.83 -3.15 11.83
CA LEU A 244 -4.27 -2.79 13.14
C LEU A 244 -2.79 -3.16 13.25
N VAL A 245 -2.41 -4.35 12.77
CA VAL A 245 -1.00 -4.78 12.78
C VAL A 245 -0.14 -3.89 11.88
N GLY A 246 -0.59 -3.60 10.66
CA GLY A 246 0.13 -2.71 9.75
C GLY A 246 0.29 -1.30 10.32
N LEU A 247 -0.81 -0.70 10.81
CA LEU A 247 -0.80 0.64 11.38
C LEU A 247 0.01 0.75 12.68
N SER A 248 0.05 -0.31 13.50
CA SER A 248 0.83 -0.33 14.74
C SER A 248 2.32 -0.07 14.52
N ARG A 249 2.81 -0.19 13.28
CA ARG A 249 4.20 0.01 12.89
C ARG A 249 4.37 0.98 11.71
N ALA A 250 3.31 1.62 11.27
CA ALA A 250 3.37 2.59 10.18
C ALA A 250 4.30 3.75 10.58
N PRO A 251 5.19 4.22 9.69
CA PRO A 251 6.11 5.31 10.02
C PRO A 251 5.33 6.62 10.25
N ASP A 252 5.88 7.52 11.08
CA ASP A 252 5.35 8.88 11.16
C ASP A 252 5.58 9.59 9.83
N LEU A 253 4.61 10.42 9.44
CA LEU A 253 4.68 11.26 8.25
C LEU A 253 5.16 12.64 8.66
N ILE A 254 6.37 13.00 8.23
CA ILE A 254 6.97 14.29 8.57
C ILE A 254 6.95 15.19 7.33
N TYR A 255 6.13 16.23 7.34
CA TYR A 255 6.08 17.17 6.21
C TYR A 255 7.39 17.95 6.11
N LYS A 256 7.86 18.16 4.88
CA LYS A 256 9.14 18.82 4.62
C LYS A 256 9.20 20.26 5.15
N SER A 257 8.07 20.97 5.18
CA SER A 257 7.99 22.33 5.74
C SER A 257 8.25 22.35 7.25
N GLU A 258 7.86 21.30 7.98
CA GLU A 258 8.05 21.20 9.44
C GLU A 258 9.52 20.95 9.82
N MET A 259 10.30 20.34 8.93
CA MET A 259 11.74 20.12 9.14
C MET A 259 12.54 21.42 9.10
N LYS A 260 12.17 22.37 8.23
CA LYS A 260 12.83 23.69 8.14
C LYS A 260 12.72 24.51 9.44
N ALA A 261 11.73 24.23 10.28
CA ALA A 261 11.55 24.91 11.56
C ALA A 261 12.38 24.29 12.71
N LYS A 262 12.92 23.07 12.52
CA LYS A 262 13.60 22.26 13.56
C LYS A 262 15.11 22.07 13.33
N GLU A 263 15.72 22.84 12.42
CA GLU A 263 17.16 22.74 12.06
C GLU A 263 18.16 22.99 13.20
N ASN A 264 17.72 23.32 14.43
CA ASN A 264 18.59 23.52 15.59
C ASN A 264 18.94 22.27 16.41
N THR A 265 18.51 21.06 16.02
CA THR A 265 18.92 19.82 16.70
C THR A 265 19.54 18.81 15.72
N MET A 266 20.87 18.87 15.62
CA MET A 266 21.76 18.09 14.75
C MET A 266 21.80 16.57 15.02
N PHE A 267 20.80 15.99 15.71
CA PHE A 267 20.87 14.63 16.27
C PHE A 267 19.74 13.65 15.84
N GLN A 268 18.84 14.01 14.91
CA GLN A 268 17.75 13.10 14.48
C GLN A 268 17.76 12.70 12.99
N VAL A 269 18.76 13.13 12.21
CA VAL A 269 18.76 12.98 10.74
C VAL A 269 18.99 11.54 10.27
N ASN A 270 19.64 10.68 11.07
CA ASN A 270 20.00 9.32 10.64
C ASN A 270 18.85 8.28 10.68
N THR A 271 17.61 8.69 10.96
CA THR A 271 16.47 7.76 11.10
C THR A 271 15.29 8.09 10.18
N LEU A 272 15.42 9.08 9.30
CA LEU A 272 14.37 9.47 8.37
C LEU A 272 14.64 8.86 7.00
N LEU A 273 13.66 8.15 6.44
CA LEU A 273 13.66 7.78 5.04
C LEU A 273 13.19 8.97 4.22
N SER A 274 14.03 9.37 3.29
CA SER A 274 13.75 10.36 2.27
C SER A 274 13.54 9.68 0.92
N ASN A 275 12.86 10.38 0.02
CA ASN A 275 12.75 9.96 -1.37
C ASN A 275 14.11 9.90 -2.08
N ARG A 276 15.15 10.55 -1.53
CA ARG A 276 16.54 10.46 -2.01
C ARG A 276 17.18 9.10 -1.73
N ASP A 277 16.66 8.36 -0.76
CA ASP A 277 17.16 7.04 -0.39
C ASP A 277 16.54 5.92 -1.23
N LEU A 278 15.51 6.23 -2.03
CA LEU A 278 14.87 5.27 -2.93
C LEU A 278 15.84 4.78 -4.01
N GLY A 279 16.14 3.49 -3.95
CA GLY A 279 17.01 2.81 -4.91
C GLY A 279 16.27 2.10 -6.05
N ALA A 280 14.98 1.78 -5.86
CA ALA A 280 14.14 1.21 -6.91
C ALA A 280 12.64 1.38 -6.63
N VAL A 281 11.83 1.23 -7.67
CA VAL A 281 10.36 1.11 -7.58
C VAL A 281 9.90 -0.08 -8.41
N VAL A 282 8.98 -0.88 -7.87
CA VAL A 282 8.40 -2.08 -8.48
C VAL A 282 6.92 -1.85 -8.74
N VAL A 283 6.49 -1.99 -10.00
CA VAL A 283 5.11 -1.66 -10.43
C VAL A 283 4.62 -2.68 -11.47
N PRO A 284 3.34 -3.09 -11.44
CA PRO A 284 2.70 -3.87 -12.50
C PRO A 284 2.75 -3.18 -13.87
N GLN A 285 2.94 -3.97 -14.93
CA GLN A 285 3.09 -3.48 -16.30
C GLN A 285 1.95 -2.61 -16.85
N GLY A 286 0.73 -2.76 -16.32
CA GLY A 286 -0.46 -2.02 -16.79
C GLY A 286 -0.76 -0.76 -15.98
N ALA A 287 0.02 -0.44 -14.96
CA ALA A 287 -0.35 0.53 -13.94
C ALA A 287 0.69 1.64 -13.70
N LEU A 288 1.36 2.08 -14.77
CA LEU A 288 2.48 3.01 -14.67
C LEU A 288 2.09 4.49 -14.52
N GLY A 289 0.78 4.81 -14.58
CA GLY A 289 0.27 6.19 -14.57
C GLY A 289 0.07 6.83 -13.20
N GLY A 290 0.43 6.15 -12.11
CA GLY A 290 0.26 6.68 -10.75
C GLY A 290 1.25 7.80 -10.42
N GLU A 291 0.84 8.77 -9.60
CA GLU A 291 1.66 9.94 -9.20
C GLU A 291 3.02 9.53 -8.59
N ALA A 292 3.05 8.52 -7.71
CA ALA A 292 4.30 8.00 -7.16
C ALA A 292 5.23 7.43 -8.25
N VAL A 293 4.68 6.74 -9.25
CA VAL A 293 5.45 6.16 -10.36
C VAL A 293 6.03 7.27 -11.23
N LEU A 294 5.20 8.26 -11.59
CA LEU A 294 5.62 9.43 -12.35
C LEU A 294 6.73 10.21 -11.64
N SER A 295 6.57 10.44 -10.33
CA SER A 295 7.60 11.10 -9.50
C SER A 295 8.92 10.32 -9.49
N CYS A 296 8.87 8.99 -9.49
CA CYS A 296 10.06 8.15 -9.58
C CYS A 296 10.72 8.24 -10.96
N ILE A 297 9.94 8.25 -12.04
CA ILE A 297 10.43 8.40 -13.42
C ILE A 297 11.13 9.75 -13.59
N GLU A 298 10.51 10.85 -13.16
CA GLU A 298 11.08 12.21 -13.24
C GLU A 298 12.42 12.34 -12.50
N ARG A 299 12.57 11.55 -11.43
CA ARG A 299 13.78 11.52 -10.59
C ARG A 299 14.79 10.47 -11.02
N PHE A 300 14.55 9.77 -12.12
CA PHE A 300 15.40 8.69 -12.63
C PHE A 300 15.65 7.58 -11.60
N ILE A 301 14.67 7.27 -10.74
CA ILE A 301 14.75 6.08 -9.87
C ILE A 301 14.60 4.83 -10.75
N PRO A 302 15.40 3.77 -10.56
CA PRO A 302 15.21 2.50 -11.24
C PRO A 302 13.77 1.97 -11.14
N LEU A 303 13.07 1.89 -12.27
CA LEU A 303 11.72 1.38 -12.41
C LEU A 303 11.75 -0.08 -12.88
N ILE A 304 11.32 -0.99 -12.02
CA ILE A 304 11.16 -2.42 -12.30
C ILE A 304 9.69 -2.67 -12.64
N ILE A 305 9.43 -2.90 -13.92
CA ILE A 305 8.11 -3.20 -14.47
C ILE A 305 7.91 -4.71 -14.44
N VAL A 306 6.91 -5.17 -13.67
CA VAL A 306 6.63 -6.60 -13.48
C VAL A 306 5.44 -7.02 -14.33
N SER A 307 5.56 -8.14 -15.04
CA SER A 307 4.43 -8.81 -15.68
C SER A 307 3.44 -9.30 -14.61
N ASN A 308 2.36 -8.55 -14.44
CA ASN A 308 1.28 -8.79 -13.49
C ASN A 308 0.02 -8.13 -14.07
N GLN A 309 -0.85 -8.91 -14.71
CA GLN A 309 -1.99 -8.34 -15.44
C GLN A 309 -3.04 -7.84 -14.45
N GLY A 310 -3.67 -6.73 -14.80
CA GLY A 310 -4.86 -6.18 -14.16
C GLY A 310 -5.72 -5.47 -15.20
N VAL A 311 -6.81 -4.84 -14.78
CA VAL A 311 -7.76 -4.20 -15.71
C VAL A 311 -7.26 -2.87 -16.30
N LEU A 312 -6.26 -2.25 -15.68
CA LEU A 312 -5.63 -1.05 -16.22
C LEU A 312 -4.68 -1.37 -17.38
N ASN A 313 -4.68 -0.49 -18.37
CA ASN A 313 -3.84 -0.60 -19.56
C ASN A 313 -3.08 0.71 -19.77
N VAL A 314 -2.23 1.05 -18.81
CA VAL A 314 -1.29 2.18 -18.83
C VAL A 314 0.14 1.61 -18.82
N SER A 315 0.59 1.16 -19.98
CA SER A 315 1.88 0.50 -20.19
C SER A 315 3.01 1.46 -20.56
N SER A 316 4.25 0.97 -20.54
CA SER A 316 5.45 1.74 -20.92
C SER A 316 5.33 2.33 -22.33
N THR A 317 4.83 1.53 -23.28
CA THR A 317 4.59 1.98 -24.66
C THR A 317 3.52 3.06 -24.74
N LYS A 318 2.42 2.95 -24.00
CA LYS A 318 1.37 3.99 -23.98
C LYS A 318 1.82 5.28 -23.33
N MET A 319 2.67 5.17 -22.32
CA MET A 319 3.35 6.31 -21.69
C MET A 319 4.54 6.81 -22.50
N ARG A 320 4.86 6.16 -23.62
CA ARG A 320 6.00 6.46 -24.50
C ARG A 320 7.32 6.51 -23.75
N LEU A 321 7.47 5.68 -22.71
CA LEU A 321 8.74 5.56 -21.99
C LEU A 321 9.86 5.08 -22.94
N ASP A 322 9.49 4.26 -23.93
CA ASP A 322 10.36 3.79 -25.02
C ASP A 322 10.81 4.92 -25.98
N SER A 323 10.24 6.13 -25.89
CA SER A 323 10.63 7.29 -26.72
C SER A 323 11.47 8.32 -25.96
N LEU A 324 11.58 8.18 -24.63
CA LEU A 324 12.52 8.93 -23.80
C LEU A 324 13.98 8.42 -23.97
N SER A 325 14.15 7.47 -24.89
CA SER A 325 15.34 6.71 -25.26
C SER A 325 16.49 7.50 -25.88
N GLY A 326 17.01 8.47 -25.14
CA GLY A 326 18.43 8.83 -25.21
C GLY A 326 19.27 7.88 -24.35
N ASN A 327 20.60 8.06 -24.35
CA ASN A 327 21.60 7.31 -23.54
C ASN A 327 21.33 7.20 -22.00
N ARG A 328 20.21 7.73 -21.50
CA ARG A 328 19.71 7.72 -20.12
C ARG A 328 18.75 6.56 -19.80
N ASP A 329 18.47 5.67 -20.76
CA ASP A 329 17.67 4.42 -20.65
C ASP A 329 18.20 3.34 -19.69
N LYS A 330 19.07 3.66 -18.75
CA LYS A 330 19.66 2.66 -17.83
C LYS A 330 18.75 2.30 -16.66
N ASN A 331 17.60 2.97 -16.51
CA ASN A 331 16.81 2.94 -15.28
C ASN A 331 15.44 2.28 -15.43
N ILE A 332 15.07 1.71 -16.58
CA ILE A 332 13.87 0.87 -16.72
C ILE A 332 14.31 -0.59 -16.86
N LEU A 333 13.78 -1.45 -16.01
CA LEU A 333 14.03 -2.88 -15.98
C LEU A 333 12.70 -3.61 -16.09
N TYR A 334 12.69 -4.71 -16.84
CA TYR A 334 11.52 -5.57 -16.98
C TYR A 334 11.77 -6.88 -16.24
N ALA A 335 10.73 -7.39 -15.58
CA ALA A 335 10.70 -8.66 -14.88
C ALA A 335 9.43 -9.44 -15.24
N GLU A 336 9.58 -10.73 -15.52
CA GLU A 336 8.46 -11.63 -15.85
C GLU A 336 7.60 -11.97 -14.63
N ASN A 337 8.12 -11.77 -13.42
CA ASN A 337 7.42 -12.01 -12.16
C ASN A 337 8.18 -11.37 -10.98
N TYR A 338 7.61 -11.46 -9.78
CA TYR A 338 8.21 -10.91 -8.57
C TYR A 338 9.49 -11.63 -8.11
N ILE A 339 9.75 -12.87 -8.57
CA ILE A 339 11.01 -13.58 -8.30
C ILE A 339 12.15 -12.93 -9.08
N GLU A 340 11.95 -12.67 -10.37
CA GLU A 340 12.92 -11.93 -11.17
C GLU A 340 13.10 -10.50 -10.66
N ALA A 341 12.02 -9.82 -10.28
CA ALA A 341 12.10 -8.48 -9.68
C ALA A 341 12.98 -8.47 -8.41
N ALA A 342 12.89 -9.49 -7.57
CA ALA A 342 13.75 -9.64 -6.40
C ALA A 342 15.22 -9.85 -6.77
N GLY A 343 15.49 -10.62 -7.84
CA GLY A 343 16.83 -10.78 -8.39
C GLY A 343 17.41 -9.44 -8.90
N LEU A 344 16.61 -8.64 -9.58
CA LEU A 344 16.99 -7.30 -10.03
C LEU A 344 17.29 -6.36 -8.86
N ILE A 345 16.42 -6.31 -7.83
CA ILE A 345 16.66 -5.53 -6.61
C ILE A 345 17.97 -5.96 -5.94
N THR A 346 18.20 -7.27 -5.83
CA THR A 346 19.42 -7.80 -5.21
C THR A 346 20.65 -7.38 -5.99
N ALA A 347 20.61 -7.44 -7.33
CA ALA A 347 21.70 -6.95 -8.18
C ALA A 347 21.95 -5.45 -7.96
N LEU A 348 20.89 -4.63 -7.94
CA LEU A 348 21.00 -3.19 -7.69
C LEU A 348 21.60 -2.90 -6.31
N ARG A 349 21.11 -3.57 -5.25
CA ARG A 349 21.59 -3.41 -3.87
C ARG A 349 23.07 -3.73 -3.71
N HIS A 350 23.57 -4.71 -4.47
CA HIS A 350 24.97 -5.11 -4.46
C HIS A 350 25.83 -4.44 -5.54
N ALA A 351 25.31 -3.40 -6.21
CA ALA A 351 25.98 -2.68 -7.29
C ALA A 351 26.44 -3.60 -8.45
N ILE A 352 25.72 -4.70 -8.70
CA ILE A 352 25.95 -5.60 -9.81
C ILE A 352 25.24 -5.03 -11.04
N ASN A 353 26.00 -4.82 -12.12
CA ASN A 353 25.43 -4.38 -13.38
C ASN A 353 24.53 -5.49 -13.97
N VAL A 354 23.22 -5.24 -14.04
CA VAL A 354 22.22 -6.19 -14.55
C VAL A 354 22.56 -6.71 -15.96
N LYS A 355 23.18 -5.89 -16.82
CA LYS A 355 23.58 -6.32 -18.17
C LYS A 355 24.59 -7.47 -18.15
N SER A 356 25.44 -7.54 -17.12
CA SER A 356 26.41 -8.65 -16.96
C SER A 356 25.76 -10.00 -16.65
N LEU A 357 24.50 -9.97 -16.17
CA LEU A 357 23.70 -11.16 -15.86
C LEU A 357 22.85 -11.63 -17.05
N ARG A 358 22.75 -10.82 -18.11
CA ARG A 358 22.01 -11.15 -19.34
C ARG A 358 22.95 -11.67 -20.43
N ARG A 359 22.38 -12.36 -21.42
CA ARG A 359 23.14 -12.91 -22.55
C ARG A 359 22.51 -12.53 -23.90
N PRO A 360 23.32 -12.30 -24.95
CA PRO A 360 24.80 -12.27 -24.94
C PRO A 360 25.35 -11.03 -24.18
N ILE A 361 26.64 -11.06 -23.82
CA ILE A 361 27.32 -9.88 -23.24
C ILE A 361 27.85 -9.03 -24.41
N ASP A 362 27.51 -7.74 -24.41
CA ASP A 362 28.05 -6.79 -25.40
C ASP A 362 29.55 -6.56 -25.18
N CYS A 363 30.35 -6.68 -26.24
CA CYS A 363 31.76 -6.27 -26.21
C CYS A 363 31.88 -4.75 -26.01
N LEU A 364 32.93 -4.33 -25.31
CA LEU A 364 33.26 -2.92 -25.14
C LEU A 364 33.50 -2.27 -26.51
N LYS A 365 32.90 -1.10 -26.74
CA LYS A 365 33.13 -0.27 -27.93
C LYS A 365 33.97 0.93 -27.54
N GLN A 366 35.06 1.17 -28.25
CA GLN A 366 35.86 2.38 -28.11
C GLN A 366 35.08 3.54 -28.74
N LEU A 367 34.88 4.64 -27.99
CA LEU A 367 34.44 5.90 -28.58
C LEU A 367 35.61 6.44 -29.39
N ASN A 368 35.43 6.55 -30.70
CA ASN A 368 36.36 7.31 -31.53
C ASN A 368 35.96 8.78 -31.43
N ASP A 369 36.92 9.64 -31.13
CA ASP A 369 36.72 11.09 -31.20
C ASP A 369 36.60 11.46 -32.69
N GLU A 370 35.41 11.86 -33.13
CA GLU A 370 35.20 12.65 -34.36
C GLU A 370 34.83 14.08 -34.01
#